data_AF-A0A4Q1CN37-F1
#
_entry.id   AF-A0A4Q1CN37-F1
#
_cell.length_a   1.000
_cell.length_b   1.000
_cell.length_c   1.000
_cell.angle_alpha   90.00
_cell.angle_beta   90.00
_cell.angle_gamma   90.00
#
_symmetry.space_group_name_H-M   'P 1'
#
loop_
_entity.id
_entity.type
_entity.pdbx_description
1 polymer ?
#
loop_
_entity_poly.entity_id
_entity_poly.type
_entity_poly.pdbx_seq_one_letter_code
_entity_poly.pdbx_strand_id
1 'polypeptide(L)'
;MKICVLQPDYSTSAVDYQYYDPARNLSALLPDVEFHHVLLNKLTTYKQLLQLSKQGFDCFVNLCEGYLEWEVPSIDVIYTLELLNLPFTGPNSLLYDPPKELMKYVAYTEGVATANYALIDTTDNLEEQIKHLNFPLFVKPAKAGDSLGIDEHSVCATIDELYQKAVTVLLDYPQLLVEEYIAGREFTVLVAADAKDEKKCRVFQPIEFIFPEGRTFKTYALKTSELHPESNIPVTDASIKQQLTEAAQRIFRSFGGVGYARMDFRMNDAGKLFFLEVNFTCSVFYTDGYEGSADYIIKADGIGQTGFLKHIIEEGIARHKRRQKKYVMKGNSIAGFGIYATTHITEGDIIFKGEERPQRIVTKRWVDENWLPEEKLLFKHYAVPLSTEVYVLWDNNPSEWAPQNHSCRPNTAYNGLNLVALHPILPGQELTLDYAELLNESAETFDCQCGTPDCRKIISGAKGNSVTQKEQINRPH
;
A
#
# COMPACT_ATOMS: atom_id res chain seq x y z
N MET A 1 16.88 -20.10 -7.20
CA MET A 1 15.79 -19.34 -6.58
C MET A 1 14.62 -20.28 -6.42
N LYS A 2 13.95 -20.26 -5.26
CA LYS A 2 12.84 -21.12 -4.89
C LYS A 2 11.60 -20.27 -4.60
N ILE A 3 10.53 -20.45 -5.35
CA ILE A 3 9.33 -19.60 -5.32
C ILE A 3 8.11 -20.42 -4.94
N CYS A 4 7.30 -19.90 -4.02
CA CYS A 4 6.00 -20.47 -3.68
C CYS A 4 4.89 -19.68 -4.39
N VAL A 5 4.06 -20.34 -5.19
CA VAL A 5 2.92 -19.71 -5.88
C VAL A 5 1.66 -20.05 -5.11
N LEU A 6 1.07 -19.04 -4.48
CA LEU A 6 -0.13 -19.16 -3.67
C LEU A 6 -1.36 -18.91 -4.55
N GLN A 7 -2.31 -19.83 -4.52
CA GLN A 7 -3.53 -19.79 -5.32
C GLN A 7 -4.72 -20.15 -4.45
N PRO A 8 -5.93 -19.64 -4.76
CA PRO A 8 -7.11 -19.95 -3.96
C PRO A 8 -7.53 -21.42 -4.13
N ASP A 9 -7.84 -22.07 -3.01
CA ASP A 9 -8.60 -23.32 -2.97
C ASP A 9 -10.09 -23.00 -2.87
N TYR A 10 -10.87 -23.47 -3.85
CA TYR A 10 -12.33 -23.32 -3.88
C TYR A 10 -13.08 -24.49 -3.24
N SER A 11 -12.40 -25.52 -2.73
CA SER A 11 -13.04 -26.77 -2.25
C SER A 11 -14.06 -26.57 -1.12
N THR A 12 -13.95 -25.48 -0.37
CA THR A 12 -14.87 -25.10 0.72
C THR A 12 -15.69 -23.85 0.39
N SER A 13 -15.76 -23.45 -0.88
CA SER A 13 -16.44 -22.23 -1.32
C SER A 13 -17.60 -22.55 -2.25
N ALA A 14 -18.71 -21.82 -2.07
CA ALA A 14 -19.83 -21.82 -3.01
C ALA A 14 -19.71 -20.73 -4.10
N VAL A 15 -18.63 -19.94 -4.11
CA VAL A 15 -18.42 -18.86 -5.07
C VAL A 15 -18.30 -19.44 -6.49
N ASP A 16 -19.09 -18.91 -7.42
CA ASP A 16 -19.14 -19.34 -8.83
C ASP A 16 -17.85 -19.04 -9.59
N TYR A 17 -17.06 -18.06 -9.13
CA TYR A 17 -15.75 -17.70 -9.68
C TYR A 17 -14.77 -18.89 -9.80
N GLN A 18 -15.00 -19.98 -9.06
CA GLN A 18 -14.27 -21.25 -9.22
C GLN A 18 -14.26 -21.80 -10.66
N TYR A 19 -15.26 -21.45 -11.47
CA TYR A 19 -15.35 -21.87 -12.87
C TYR A 19 -14.53 -20.98 -13.82
N TYR A 20 -14.05 -19.83 -13.34
CA TYR A 20 -13.36 -18.80 -14.12
C TYR A 20 -11.93 -18.52 -13.63
N ASP A 21 -11.51 -19.04 -12.47
CA ASP A 21 -10.13 -18.97 -11.95
C ASP A 21 -9.42 -20.36 -12.01
N PRO A 22 -8.96 -20.80 -13.19
CA PRO A 22 -8.17 -22.02 -13.27
C PRO A 22 -6.80 -21.86 -12.61
N ALA A 23 -6.28 -22.97 -12.08
CA ALA A 23 -4.94 -22.99 -11.51
C ALA A 23 -3.87 -22.61 -12.55
N ARG A 24 -3.01 -21.67 -12.19
CA ARG A 24 -1.96 -21.06 -13.00
C ARG A 24 -0.61 -21.74 -12.71
N ASN A 25 -0.01 -22.35 -13.73
CA ASN A 25 1.32 -22.95 -13.63
C ASN A 25 2.39 -22.05 -14.22
N LEU A 26 3.13 -21.36 -13.34
CA LEU A 26 4.18 -20.42 -13.72
C LEU A 26 5.53 -21.05 -14.11
N SER A 27 5.69 -22.38 -14.00
CA SER A 27 7.00 -23.04 -14.12
C SER A 27 7.68 -22.81 -15.47
N ALA A 28 6.89 -22.75 -16.55
CA ALA A 28 7.40 -22.53 -17.90
C ALA A 28 7.93 -21.11 -18.13
N LEU A 29 7.49 -20.12 -17.32
CA LEU A 29 7.88 -18.72 -17.49
C LEU A 29 9.32 -18.45 -17.05
N LEU A 30 9.81 -19.22 -16.06
CA LEU A 30 11.17 -19.11 -15.51
C LEU A 30 11.74 -20.53 -15.25
N PRO A 31 12.26 -21.22 -16.26
CA PRO A 31 12.63 -22.64 -16.17
C PRO A 31 13.79 -22.93 -15.20
N ASP A 32 14.63 -21.93 -14.89
CA ASP A 32 15.75 -22.05 -13.94
C ASP A 32 15.33 -21.82 -12.48
N VAL A 33 14.04 -21.64 -12.22
CA VAL A 33 13.47 -21.36 -10.89
C VAL A 33 12.66 -22.56 -10.42
N GLU A 34 12.91 -22.98 -9.18
CA GLU A 34 12.11 -24.03 -8.55
C GLU A 34 10.78 -23.44 -8.06
N PHE A 35 9.66 -23.88 -8.64
CA PHE A 35 8.32 -23.45 -8.23
C PHE A 35 7.59 -24.51 -7.42
N HIS A 36 6.91 -24.05 -6.36
CA HIS A 36 5.98 -24.85 -5.56
C HIS A 36 4.61 -24.19 -5.62
N HIS A 37 3.64 -24.81 -6.30
CA HIS A 37 2.27 -24.30 -6.38
C HIS A 37 1.45 -24.85 -5.23
N VAL A 38 0.80 -23.96 -4.47
CA VAL A 38 0.02 -24.32 -3.29
C VAL A 38 -1.36 -23.69 -3.38
N LEU A 39 -2.38 -24.53 -3.21
CA LEU A 39 -3.76 -24.11 -3.01
C LEU A 39 -3.97 -23.79 -1.53
N LEU A 40 -4.33 -22.54 -1.23
CA LEU A 40 -4.63 -22.07 0.12
C LEU A 40 -6.12 -22.20 0.40
N ASN A 41 -6.49 -22.77 1.54
CA ASN A 41 -7.87 -22.80 1.98
C ASN A 41 -8.11 -21.66 2.97
N LYS A 42 -9.18 -20.87 2.76
CA LYS A 42 -9.49 -19.69 3.60
C LYS A 42 -9.55 -20.03 5.09
N LEU A 43 -10.03 -21.21 5.45
CA LEU A 43 -10.16 -21.66 6.84
C LEU A 43 -8.80 -22.00 7.49
N THR A 44 -7.76 -22.24 6.70
CA THR A 44 -6.45 -22.70 7.19
C THR A 44 -5.26 -21.88 6.69
N THR A 45 -5.49 -20.72 6.06
CA THR A 45 -4.45 -19.84 5.49
C THR A 45 -3.25 -19.65 6.42
N TYR A 46 -3.48 -19.24 7.67
CA TYR A 46 -2.40 -19.01 8.63
C TYR A 46 -1.54 -20.26 8.89
N LYS A 47 -2.20 -21.41 9.10
CA LYS A 47 -1.51 -22.68 9.38
C LYS A 47 -0.69 -23.14 8.18
N GLN A 48 -1.24 -23.01 6.97
CA GLN A 48 -0.55 -23.37 5.74
C GLN A 48 0.68 -22.48 5.51
N LEU A 49 0.53 -21.16 5.61
CA LEU A 49 1.64 -20.23 5.43
C LEU A 49 2.72 -20.35 6.51
N LEU A 50 2.36 -20.63 7.76
CA LEU A 50 3.32 -20.93 8.83
C LEU A 50 4.12 -22.21 8.57
N GLN A 51 3.54 -23.20 7.89
CA GLN A 51 4.28 -24.39 7.47
C GLN A 51 5.20 -24.09 6.29
N LEU A 52 4.73 -23.30 5.32
CA LEU A 52 5.51 -22.91 4.15
C LEU A 52 6.69 -21.99 4.49
N SER A 53 6.54 -21.10 5.49
CA SER A 53 7.62 -20.20 5.94
C SER A 53 8.88 -20.94 6.39
N LYS A 54 8.76 -22.21 6.77
CA LYS A 54 9.87 -23.07 7.22
C LYS A 54 10.61 -23.77 6.07
N GLN A 55 10.20 -23.57 4.82
CA GLN A 55 10.71 -24.32 3.66
C GLN A 55 11.75 -23.56 2.82
N GLY A 56 12.15 -22.36 3.25
CA GLY A 56 13.24 -21.59 2.62
C GLY A 56 12.89 -21.03 1.23
N PHE A 57 11.68 -20.50 1.06
CA PHE A 57 11.30 -19.80 -0.17
C PHE A 57 11.91 -18.40 -0.23
N ASP A 58 12.38 -18.00 -1.41
CA ASP A 58 12.93 -16.66 -1.68
C ASP A 58 11.82 -15.61 -1.85
N CYS A 59 10.66 -16.02 -2.38
CA CYS A 59 9.49 -15.15 -2.53
C CYS A 59 8.20 -15.99 -2.64
N PHE A 60 7.09 -15.40 -2.20
CA PHE A 60 5.74 -15.90 -2.35
C PHE A 60 5.01 -15.09 -3.43
N VAL A 61 4.73 -15.71 -4.57
CA VAL A 61 3.88 -15.11 -5.61
C VAL A 61 2.43 -15.31 -5.19
N ASN A 62 1.78 -14.23 -4.75
CA ASN A 62 0.39 -14.27 -4.32
C ASN A 62 -0.56 -14.05 -5.50
N LEU A 63 -1.32 -15.08 -5.86
CA LEU A 63 -2.38 -15.04 -6.87
C LEU A 63 -3.79 -15.23 -6.25
N CYS A 64 -3.90 -15.12 -4.92
CA CYS A 64 -5.19 -15.12 -4.24
C CYS A 64 -5.84 -13.73 -4.35
N GLU A 65 -6.98 -13.68 -5.05
CA GLU A 65 -7.70 -12.44 -5.39
C GLU A 65 -9.11 -12.37 -4.80
N GLY A 66 -9.43 -13.23 -3.83
CA GLY A 66 -10.76 -13.27 -3.25
C GLY A 66 -11.15 -11.93 -2.64
N TYR A 67 -12.44 -11.59 -2.68
CA TYR A 67 -12.99 -10.41 -2.01
C TYR A 67 -13.38 -10.70 -0.55
N LEU A 68 -13.73 -9.66 0.22
CA LEU A 68 -14.08 -9.84 1.64
C LEU A 68 -15.37 -10.65 1.82
N GLU A 69 -16.30 -10.49 0.89
CA GLU A 69 -17.59 -11.19 0.85
C GLU A 69 -17.43 -12.66 0.42
N TRP A 70 -16.28 -13.05 -0.11
CA TRP A 70 -16.05 -14.37 -0.66
C TRP A 70 -15.45 -15.34 0.36
N GLU A 71 -15.89 -16.59 0.29
CA GLU A 71 -15.39 -17.71 1.08
C GLU A 71 -14.12 -18.35 0.48
N VAL A 72 -13.26 -17.54 -0.15
CA VAL A 72 -11.93 -17.94 -0.65
C VAL A 72 -10.82 -17.08 -0.05
N PRO A 73 -9.54 -17.51 -0.08
CA PRO A 73 -8.44 -16.72 0.48
C PRO A 73 -8.37 -15.31 -0.13
N SER A 74 -8.24 -14.32 0.74
CA SER A 74 -8.32 -12.91 0.40
C SER A 74 -7.27 -12.10 1.20
N ILE A 75 -7.69 -11.07 1.94
CA ILE A 75 -6.81 -10.23 2.76
C ILE A 75 -6.05 -11.03 3.83
N ASP A 76 -6.59 -12.16 4.28
CA ASP A 76 -5.98 -13.05 5.28
C ASP A 76 -4.63 -13.61 4.82
N VAL A 77 -4.45 -13.81 3.50
CA VAL A 77 -3.19 -14.23 2.90
C VAL A 77 -2.14 -13.13 3.07
N ILE A 78 -2.47 -11.90 2.65
CA ILE A 78 -1.57 -10.74 2.72
C ILE A 78 -1.20 -10.46 4.17
N TYR A 79 -2.18 -10.39 5.06
CA TYR A 79 -1.95 -10.13 6.47
C TYR A 79 -1.04 -11.19 7.11
N THR A 80 -1.25 -12.47 6.77
CA THR A 80 -0.40 -13.55 7.27
C THR A 80 1.03 -13.45 6.74
N LEU A 81 1.22 -13.16 5.45
CA LEU A 81 2.53 -12.97 4.85
C LEU A 81 3.29 -11.81 5.52
N GLU A 82 2.60 -10.72 5.84
CA GLU A 82 3.17 -9.58 6.58
C GLU A 82 3.52 -9.95 8.03
N LEU A 83 2.61 -10.64 8.73
CA LEU A 83 2.81 -11.09 10.11
C LEU A 83 4.00 -12.04 10.25
N LEU A 84 4.18 -12.93 9.27
CA LEU A 84 5.30 -13.86 9.22
C LEU A 84 6.59 -13.24 8.66
N ASN A 85 6.58 -11.94 8.33
CA ASN A 85 7.67 -11.21 7.68
C ASN A 85 8.23 -11.98 6.48
N LEU A 86 7.37 -12.35 5.53
CA LEU A 86 7.76 -13.08 4.31
C LEU A 86 7.91 -12.12 3.12
N PRO A 87 8.80 -12.43 2.15
CA PRO A 87 8.85 -11.72 0.87
C PRO A 87 7.72 -12.18 -0.05
N PHE A 88 6.90 -11.25 -0.57
CA PHE A 88 5.77 -11.60 -1.43
C PHE A 88 5.44 -10.55 -2.50
N THR A 89 4.73 -10.96 -3.55
CA THR A 89 4.25 -10.10 -4.64
C THR A 89 2.87 -9.50 -4.32
N GLY A 90 2.56 -8.35 -4.91
CA GLY A 90 1.25 -7.69 -4.73
C GLY A 90 1.22 -6.70 -3.56
N PRO A 91 0.02 -6.25 -3.17
CA PRO A 91 -0.15 -5.11 -2.27
C PRO A 91 0.14 -5.46 -0.81
N ASN A 92 0.36 -4.45 0.02
CA ASN A 92 0.25 -4.61 1.47
C ASN A 92 -1.24 -4.62 1.90
N SER A 93 -1.52 -4.94 3.16
CA SER A 93 -2.89 -5.01 3.67
C SER A 93 -3.67 -3.68 3.61
N LEU A 94 -2.99 -2.53 3.61
CA LEU A 94 -3.64 -1.21 3.49
C LEU A 94 -4.14 -0.92 2.07
N LEU A 95 -3.50 -1.50 1.06
CA LEU A 95 -3.82 -1.28 -0.36
C LEU A 95 -4.74 -2.36 -0.95
N TYR A 96 -5.11 -3.37 -0.16
CA TYR A 96 -5.88 -4.51 -0.66
C TYR A 96 -7.22 -4.11 -1.29
N ASP A 97 -8.03 -3.29 -0.61
CA ASP A 97 -9.33 -2.82 -1.11
C ASP A 97 -9.63 -1.39 -0.61
N PRO A 98 -8.98 -0.36 -1.19
CA PRO A 98 -9.21 1.03 -0.81
C PRO A 98 -10.67 1.44 -1.09
N PRO A 99 -11.35 2.22 -0.23
CA PRO A 99 -12.69 2.69 -0.53
C PRO A 99 -12.73 3.53 -1.81
N LYS A 100 -13.78 3.37 -2.63
CA LYS A 100 -13.92 4.08 -3.91
C LYS A 100 -13.83 5.61 -3.76
N GLU A 101 -14.33 6.17 -2.67
CA GLU A 101 -14.18 7.61 -2.37
C GLU A 101 -12.73 8.04 -2.18
N LEU A 102 -11.93 7.22 -1.49
CA LEU A 102 -10.50 7.47 -1.33
C LEU A 102 -9.81 7.41 -2.70
N MET A 103 -10.19 6.45 -3.55
CA MET A 103 -9.68 6.38 -4.93
C MET A 103 -9.99 7.66 -5.72
N LYS A 104 -11.20 8.18 -5.60
CA LYS A 104 -11.61 9.46 -6.22
C LYS A 104 -10.84 10.65 -5.67
N TYR A 105 -10.67 10.71 -4.35
CA TYR A 105 -9.92 11.79 -3.71
C TYR A 105 -8.45 11.80 -4.14
N VAL A 106 -7.79 10.64 -4.18
CA VAL A 106 -6.41 10.52 -4.67
C VAL A 106 -6.31 10.92 -6.15
N ALA A 107 -7.25 10.51 -7.00
CA ALA A 107 -7.26 10.96 -8.40
C ALA A 107 -7.38 12.49 -8.52
N TYR A 108 -8.25 13.10 -7.70
CA TYR A 108 -8.43 14.55 -7.64
C TYR A 108 -7.13 15.27 -7.22
N THR A 109 -6.41 14.79 -6.21
CA THR A 109 -5.14 15.42 -5.78
C THR A 109 -4.07 15.36 -6.87
N GLU A 110 -4.15 14.39 -7.78
CA GLU A 110 -3.27 14.22 -8.94
C GLU A 110 -3.75 14.90 -10.21
N GLY A 111 -4.81 15.71 -10.13
CA GLY A 111 -5.40 16.44 -11.25
C GLY A 111 -6.06 15.53 -12.29
N VAL A 112 -6.45 14.31 -11.92
CA VAL A 112 -7.18 13.37 -12.78
C VAL A 112 -8.66 13.42 -12.42
N ALA A 113 -9.53 13.65 -13.41
CA ALA A 113 -10.96 13.74 -13.15
C ALA A 113 -11.54 12.37 -12.74
N THR A 114 -12.61 12.41 -11.97
CA THR A 114 -13.53 11.29 -11.72
C THR A 114 -14.94 11.79 -12.03
N ALA A 115 -15.89 10.87 -12.26
CA ALA A 115 -17.31 11.21 -12.26
C ALA A 115 -17.69 11.91 -10.94
N ASN A 116 -18.57 12.91 -11.03
CA ASN A 116 -19.27 13.41 -9.84
C ASN A 116 -20.09 12.27 -9.25
N TYR A 117 -20.24 12.26 -7.93
CA TYR A 117 -20.88 11.13 -7.26
C TYR A 117 -21.68 11.53 -6.01
N ALA A 118 -22.50 10.59 -5.55
CA ALA A 118 -23.15 10.58 -4.26
C ALA A 118 -23.05 9.17 -3.65
N LEU A 119 -22.86 9.11 -2.33
CA LEU A 119 -23.05 7.88 -1.57
C LEU A 119 -24.45 7.88 -0.99
N ILE A 120 -25.14 6.75 -1.14
CA ILE A 120 -26.52 6.59 -0.71
C ILE A 120 -26.59 5.38 0.22
N ASP A 121 -27.00 5.62 1.46
CA ASP A 121 -27.24 4.56 2.45
C ASP A 121 -28.72 4.15 2.48
N THR A 122 -29.63 5.07 2.14
CA THR A 122 -31.09 4.83 2.08
C THR A 122 -31.72 5.57 0.90
N THR A 123 -32.87 5.08 0.43
CA THR A 123 -33.63 5.73 -0.65
C THR A 123 -34.49 6.91 -0.18
N ASP A 124 -34.41 7.29 1.10
CA ASP A 124 -35.15 8.43 1.64
C ASP A 124 -34.60 9.74 1.07
N ASN A 125 -35.47 10.61 0.53
CA ASN A 125 -35.07 11.88 -0.10
C ASN A 125 -34.00 11.73 -1.19
N LEU A 126 -34.04 10.64 -1.96
CA LEU A 126 -33.02 10.30 -2.97
C LEU A 126 -32.74 11.45 -3.95
N GLU A 127 -33.77 12.14 -4.43
CA GLU A 127 -33.62 13.31 -5.32
C GLU A 127 -32.75 14.43 -4.72
N GLU A 128 -32.90 14.69 -3.41
CA GLU A 128 -32.13 15.73 -2.72
C GLU A 128 -30.67 15.29 -2.55
N GLN A 129 -30.43 13.99 -2.31
CA GLN A 129 -29.08 13.42 -2.20
C GLN A 129 -28.29 13.47 -3.52
N ILE A 130 -28.98 13.43 -4.67
CA ILE A 130 -28.35 13.42 -6.00
C ILE A 130 -28.51 14.74 -6.78
N LYS A 131 -29.05 15.80 -6.18
CA LYS A 131 -29.41 17.06 -6.87
C LYS A 131 -28.26 17.76 -7.60
N HIS A 132 -27.01 17.45 -7.26
CA HIS A 132 -25.79 17.99 -7.88
C HIS A 132 -25.29 17.13 -9.05
N LEU A 133 -25.94 16.01 -9.35
CA LEU A 133 -25.57 15.08 -10.41
C LEU A 133 -26.48 15.23 -11.62
N ASN A 134 -25.94 14.93 -12.80
CA ASN A 134 -26.68 14.94 -14.06
C ASN A 134 -26.89 13.53 -14.59
N PHE A 135 -28.13 13.23 -15.00
CA PHE A 135 -28.45 11.97 -15.69
C PHE A 135 -27.79 11.90 -17.08
N PRO A 136 -27.45 10.70 -17.59
CA PRO A 136 -27.64 9.39 -16.95
C PRO A 136 -26.67 9.14 -15.78
N LEU A 137 -27.13 8.39 -14.79
CA LEU A 137 -26.37 8.02 -13.60
C LEU A 137 -25.99 6.53 -13.63
N PHE A 138 -24.85 6.20 -13.06
CA PHE A 138 -24.34 4.84 -12.92
C PHE A 138 -24.41 4.40 -11.45
N VAL A 139 -25.09 3.29 -11.18
CA VAL A 139 -25.32 2.75 -9.85
C VAL A 139 -24.52 1.47 -9.65
N LYS A 140 -23.68 1.45 -8.62
CA LYS A 140 -22.90 0.28 -8.21
C LYS A 140 -22.77 0.20 -6.69
N PRO A 141 -22.51 -0.97 -6.10
CA PRO A 141 -22.19 -1.04 -4.68
C PRO A 141 -20.93 -0.21 -4.34
N ALA A 142 -20.97 0.50 -3.21
CA ALA A 142 -19.82 1.28 -2.75
C ALA A 142 -18.63 0.36 -2.42
N LYS A 143 -18.91 -0.77 -1.76
CA LYS A 143 -17.98 -1.88 -1.51
C LYS A 143 -18.47 -3.13 -2.21
N ALA A 144 -17.76 -3.47 -3.28
CA ALA A 144 -17.85 -4.72 -4.01
C ALA A 144 -16.74 -4.72 -5.07
N GLY A 145 -16.14 -5.89 -5.25
CA GLY A 145 -15.18 -6.17 -6.30
C GLY A 145 -15.82 -6.68 -7.60
N ASP A 146 -15.01 -6.78 -8.65
CA ASP A 146 -15.30 -7.44 -9.93
C ASP A 146 -16.67 -7.15 -10.58
N SER A 147 -17.19 -5.93 -10.47
CA SER A 147 -18.54 -5.59 -10.99
C SER A 147 -19.70 -6.37 -10.33
N LEU A 148 -19.52 -6.95 -9.14
CA LEU A 148 -20.63 -7.51 -8.38
C LEU A 148 -21.70 -6.43 -8.11
N GLY A 149 -22.97 -6.77 -8.37
CA GLY A 149 -24.10 -5.84 -8.29
C GLY A 149 -24.28 -4.91 -9.51
N ILE A 150 -23.41 -4.99 -10.52
CA ILE A 150 -23.51 -4.24 -11.78
C ILE A 150 -24.15 -5.10 -12.86
N ASP A 151 -25.28 -4.64 -13.39
CA ASP A 151 -26.03 -5.27 -14.48
C ASP A 151 -26.48 -4.22 -15.51
N GLU A 152 -27.28 -4.62 -16.50
CA GLU A 152 -27.81 -3.75 -17.55
C GLU A 152 -28.60 -2.54 -17.00
N HIS A 153 -29.15 -2.65 -15.78
CA HIS A 153 -29.93 -1.61 -15.11
C HIS A 153 -29.07 -0.69 -14.23
N SER A 154 -27.75 -0.86 -14.22
CA SER A 154 -26.83 0.04 -13.52
C SER A 154 -26.68 1.40 -14.19
N VAL A 155 -27.07 1.57 -15.46
CA VAL A 155 -27.19 2.91 -16.07
C VAL A 155 -28.64 3.34 -15.99
N CYS A 156 -28.92 4.33 -15.16
CA CYS A 156 -30.25 4.89 -14.95
C CYS A 156 -30.36 6.23 -15.68
N ALA A 157 -31.31 6.37 -16.59
CA ALA A 157 -31.61 7.61 -17.31
C ALA A 157 -32.62 8.50 -16.57
N THR A 158 -33.35 7.95 -15.60
CA THR A 158 -34.40 8.66 -14.86
C THR A 158 -34.34 8.40 -13.35
N ILE A 159 -35.00 9.25 -12.57
CA ILE A 159 -35.12 9.09 -11.12
C ILE A 159 -35.85 7.78 -10.73
N ASP A 160 -36.85 7.37 -11.51
CA ASP A 160 -37.59 6.13 -11.25
C ASP A 160 -36.69 4.91 -11.44
N GLU A 161 -35.89 4.87 -12.51
CA GLU A 161 -34.90 3.82 -12.74
C GLU A 161 -33.85 3.78 -11.62
N LEU A 162 -33.34 4.95 -11.21
CA LEU A 162 -32.40 5.07 -10.10
C LEU A 162 -33.01 4.52 -8.81
N TYR A 163 -34.26 4.88 -8.49
CA TYR A 163 -34.94 4.41 -7.29
C TYR A 163 -35.08 2.88 -7.28
N GLN A 164 -35.54 2.29 -8.39
CA GLN A 164 -35.68 0.83 -8.49
C GLN A 164 -34.33 0.12 -8.31
N LYS A 165 -33.29 0.59 -9.00
CA LYS A 165 -31.95 0.00 -8.88
C LYS A 165 -31.39 0.18 -7.47
N ALA A 166 -31.60 1.34 -6.85
CA ALA A 166 -31.14 1.63 -5.49
C ALA A 166 -31.78 0.70 -4.45
N VAL A 167 -33.11 0.49 -4.54
CA VAL A 167 -33.81 -0.46 -3.66
C VAL A 167 -33.22 -1.86 -3.81
N THR A 168 -32.99 -2.34 -5.03
CA THR A 168 -32.42 -3.68 -5.26
C THR A 168 -31.02 -3.82 -4.68
N VAL A 169 -30.12 -2.86 -4.94
CA VAL A 169 -28.72 -2.94 -4.48
C VAL A 169 -28.65 -2.82 -2.95
N LEU A 170 -29.47 -2.00 -2.31
CA LEU A 170 -29.47 -1.83 -0.84
C LEU A 170 -30.00 -3.05 -0.06
N LEU A 171 -30.57 -4.05 -0.74
CA LEU A 171 -30.94 -5.32 -0.09
C LEU A 171 -29.69 -6.12 0.30
N ASP A 172 -28.67 -6.11 -0.55
CA ASP A 172 -27.48 -6.94 -0.41
C ASP A 172 -26.26 -6.15 0.06
N TYR A 173 -26.27 -4.82 -0.14
CA TYR A 173 -25.13 -3.95 0.17
C TYR A 173 -25.56 -2.79 1.09
N PRO A 174 -24.74 -2.43 2.09
CA PRO A 174 -25.12 -1.40 3.05
C PRO A 174 -25.11 0.02 2.48
N GLN A 175 -24.46 0.23 1.32
CA GLN A 175 -24.28 1.53 0.70
C GLN A 175 -24.02 1.37 -0.80
N LEU A 176 -24.60 2.26 -1.59
CA LEU A 176 -24.38 2.35 -3.03
C LEU A 176 -23.68 3.66 -3.41
N LEU A 177 -22.97 3.59 -4.52
CA LEU A 177 -22.28 4.70 -5.16
C LEU A 177 -23.01 5.03 -6.45
N VAL A 178 -23.57 6.24 -6.51
CA VAL A 178 -24.21 6.83 -7.69
C VAL A 178 -23.24 7.80 -8.32
N GLU A 179 -22.87 7.56 -9.58
CA GLU A 179 -21.93 8.39 -10.34
C GLU A 179 -22.61 8.96 -11.58
N GLU A 180 -22.16 10.12 -12.07
CA GLU A 180 -22.50 10.51 -13.44
C GLU A 180 -21.92 9.50 -14.43
N TYR A 181 -22.75 8.97 -15.33
CA TYR A 181 -22.30 8.00 -16.32
C TYR A 181 -21.40 8.69 -17.35
N ILE A 182 -20.15 8.26 -17.40
CA ILE A 182 -19.18 8.74 -18.40
C ILE A 182 -19.32 7.89 -19.66
N ALA A 183 -20.03 8.39 -20.66
CA ALA A 183 -20.06 7.77 -21.99
C ALA A 183 -18.69 7.90 -22.69
N GLY A 184 -18.36 6.93 -23.55
CA GLY A 184 -17.17 6.98 -24.40
C GLY A 184 -16.31 5.71 -24.32
N ARG A 185 -15.01 5.88 -24.54
CA ARG A 185 -14.03 4.79 -24.64
C ARG A 185 -13.58 4.35 -23.25
N GLU A 186 -13.26 3.07 -23.08
CA GLU A 186 -12.80 2.50 -21.81
C GLU A 186 -11.40 1.92 -21.95
N PHE A 187 -10.54 2.25 -20.98
CA PHE A 187 -9.13 1.86 -20.97
C PHE A 187 -8.76 1.22 -19.65
N THR A 188 -7.72 0.40 -19.70
CA THR A 188 -7.15 -0.22 -18.52
C THR A 188 -5.62 -0.16 -18.58
N VAL A 189 -5.00 0.11 -17.44
CA VAL A 189 -3.56 0.33 -17.31
C VAL A 189 -3.03 -0.47 -16.13
N LEU A 190 -2.01 -1.29 -16.37
CA LEU A 190 -1.28 -2.00 -15.31
C LEU A 190 -0.07 -1.16 -14.91
N VAL A 191 0.17 -1.07 -13.60
CA VAL A 191 1.32 -0.39 -13.01
C VAL A 191 1.98 -1.30 -11.99
N ALA A 192 3.31 -1.37 -11.96
CA ALA A 192 4.06 -2.11 -10.94
C ALA A 192 5.15 -1.24 -10.32
N ALA A 193 5.34 -1.34 -9.01
CA ALA A 193 6.41 -0.65 -8.29
C ALA A 193 7.79 -1.09 -8.78
N ASP A 194 8.78 -0.20 -8.71
CA ASP A 194 10.15 -0.52 -9.13
C ASP A 194 10.93 -1.22 -8.00
N ALA A 195 11.69 -2.25 -8.35
CA ALA A 195 12.47 -3.02 -7.39
C ALA A 195 13.62 -2.23 -6.77
N LYS A 196 14.22 -1.29 -7.50
CA LYS A 196 15.42 -0.54 -7.09
C LYS A 196 15.07 0.78 -6.40
N ASP A 197 14.01 1.45 -6.84
CA ASP A 197 13.62 2.78 -6.38
C ASP A 197 12.14 2.82 -5.99
N GLU A 198 11.87 2.85 -4.67
CA GLU A 198 10.51 2.86 -4.11
C GLU A 198 9.67 4.08 -4.52
N LYS A 199 10.30 5.13 -5.07
CA LYS A 199 9.60 6.32 -5.57
C LYS A 199 9.23 6.20 -7.05
N LYS A 200 9.60 5.11 -7.72
CA LYS A 200 9.32 4.85 -9.14
C LYS A 200 8.40 3.64 -9.33
N CYS A 201 7.74 3.63 -10.48
CA CYS A 201 6.95 2.52 -10.96
C CYS A 201 7.11 2.39 -12.48
N ARG A 202 6.82 1.19 -12.99
CA ARG A 202 6.68 0.89 -14.41
C ARG A 202 5.21 0.90 -14.76
N VAL A 203 4.84 1.69 -15.75
CA VAL A 203 3.53 1.61 -16.40
C VAL A 203 3.65 0.75 -17.64
N PHE A 204 2.73 -0.20 -17.80
CA PHE A 204 2.70 -1.15 -18.92
C PHE A 204 1.86 -0.59 -20.07
N GLN A 205 1.93 -1.24 -21.24
CA GLN A 205 1.13 -0.88 -22.41
C GLN A 205 -0.38 -0.76 -22.08
N PRO A 206 -0.99 0.43 -22.19
CA PRO A 206 -2.43 0.57 -21.99
C PRO A 206 -3.22 -0.23 -23.04
N ILE A 207 -4.34 -0.78 -22.61
CA ILE A 207 -5.31 -1.49 -23.45
C ILE A 207 -6.61 -0.70 -23.46
N GLU A 208 -7.24 -0.62 -24.62
CA GLU A 208 -8.62 -0.19 -24.80
C GLU A 208 -9.53 -1.41 -24.90
N PHE A 209 -10.68 -1.32 -24.25
CA PHE A 209 -11.74 -2.32 -24.40
C PHE A 209 -12.80 -1.84 -25.39
N ILE A 210 -12.93 -2.54 -26.50
CA ILE A 210 -13.93 -2.30 -27.53
C ILE A 210 -15.21 -3.05 -27.16
N PHE A 211 -16.24 -2.30 -26.80
CA PHE A 211 -17.52 -2.88 -26.42
C PHE A 211 -18.17 -3.62 -27.61
N PRO A 212 -18.69 -4.84 -27.38
CA PRO A 212 -19.58 -5.49 -28.34
C PRO A 212 -20.81 -4.64 -28.65
N GLU A 213 -21.44 -4.88 -29.80
CA GLU A 213 -22.65 -4.17 -30.20
C GLU A 213 -23.74 -4.28 -29.12
N GLY A 214 -24.37 -3.15 -28.77
CA GLY A 214 -25.39 -3.07 -27.73
C GLY A 214 -24.87 -2.98 -26.29
N ARG A 215 -23.55 -3.11 -26.06
CA ARG A 215 -22.92 -2.94 -24.75
C ARG A 215 -22.23 -1.59 -24.65
N THR A 216 -22.25 -0.97 -23.47
CA THR A 216 -21.59 0.34 -23.23
C THR A 216 -20.83 0.41 -21.90
N PHE A 217 -20.79 -0.68 -21.12
CA PHE A 217 -20.01 -0.83 -19.88
C PHE A 217 -19.82 -2.31 -19.52
N LYS A 218 -18.84 -2.59 -18.64
CA LYS A 218 -18.48 -3.95 -18.22
C LYS A 218 -19.32 -4.42 -17.01
N THR A 219 -20.30 -5.27 -17.27
CA THR A 219 -21.00 -6.07 -16.26
C THR A 219 -20.13 -7.22 -15.75
N TYR A 220 -20.51 -7.87 -14.65
CA TYR A 220 -19.81 -9.07 -14.17
C TYR A 220 -19.76 -10.17 -15.25
N ALA A 221 -20.89 -10.45 -15.91
CA ALA A 221 -20.95 -11.45 -16.98
C ALA A 221 -19.99 -11.13 -18.14
N LEU A 222 -19.86 -9.86 -18.52
CA LEU A 222 -18.93 -9.43 -19.58
C LEU A 222 -17.45 -9.61 -19.18
N LYS A 223 -17.15 -9.66 -17.88
CA LYS A 223 -15.79 -9.85 -17.36
C LYS A 223 -15.42 -11.31 -17.16
N THR A 224 -16.36 -12.17 -16.84
CA THR A 224 -16.08 -13.55 -16.39
C THR A 224 -16.57 -14.63 -17.35
N SER A 225 -17.82 -14.56 -17.82
CA SER A 225 -18.45 -15.64 -18.58
C SER A 225 -18.50 -15.39 -20.08
N GLU A 226 -18.50 -14.12 -20.51
CA GLU A 226 -18.44 -13.75 -21.92
C GLU A 226 -16.98 -13.42 -22.29
N LEU A 227 -16.26 -14.37 -22.87
CA LEU A 227 -14.89 -14.14 -23.34
C LEU A 227 -14.91 -13.28 -24.62
N HIS A 228 -14.34 -12.08 -24.54
CA HIS A 228 -14.21 -11.15 -25.67
C HIS A 228 -12.73 -10.86 -26.00
N PRO A 229 -11.97 -11.85 -26.52
CA PRO A 229 -10.54 -11.68 -26.75
C PRO A 229 -10.21 -10.59 -27.76
N GLU A 230 -11.04 -10.44 -28.79
CA GLU A 230 -10.88 -9.43 -29.84
C GLU A 230 -11.22 -8.00 -29.38
N SER A 231 -11.80 -7.85 -28.19
CA SER A 231 -12.17 -6.54 -27.64
C SER A 231 -11.02 -5.83 -26.94
N ASN A 232 -9.92 -6.51 -26.63
CA ASN A 232 -8.80 -5.92 -25.88
C ASN A 232 -7.68 -5.51 -26.83
N ILE A 233 -7.66 -4.24 -27.25
CA ILE A 233 -6.69 -3.74 -28.23
C ILE A 233 -5.65 -2.80 -27.59
N PRO A 234 -4.37 -2.86 -27.98
CA PRO A 234 -3.38 -1.91 -27.52
C PRO A 234 -3.71 -0.48 -27.95
N VAL A 235 -3.60 0.48 -27.01
CA VAL A 235 -3.73 1.91 -27.34
C VAL A 235 -2.53 2.32 -28.20
N THR A 236 -2.81 2.66 -29.47
CA THR A 236 -1.82 3.10 -30.46
C THR A 236 -1.71 4.62 -30.59
N ASP A 237 -2.75 5.37 -30.19
CA ASP A 237 -2.71 6.82 -30.15
C ASP A 237 -1.71 7.30 -29.07
N ALA A 238 -0.68 8.02 -29.50
CA ALA A 238 0.40 8.45 -28.62
C ALA A 238 -0.06 9.44 -27.53
N SER A 239 -1.00 10.33 -27.86
CA SER A 239 -1.52 11.33 -26.91
C SER A 239 -2.35 10.66 -25.82
N ILE A 240 -3.24 9.75 -26.20
CA ILE A 240 -4.07 9.00 -25.25
C ILE A 240 -3.19 8.10 -24.38
N LYS A 241 -2.23 7.39 -24.99
CA LYS A 241 -1.27 6.56 -24.25
C LYS A 241 -0.47 7.37 -23.22
N GLN A 242 -0.01 8.57 -23.60
CA GLN A 242 0.71 9.44 -22.68
C GLN A 242 -0.19 9.90 -21.51
N GLN A 243 -1.41 10.36 -21.79
CA GLN A 243 -2.36 10.78 -20.74
C GLN A 243 -2.66 9.65 -19.74
N LEU A 244 -2.94 8.44 -20.24
CA LEU A 244 -3.16 7.25 -19.41
C LEU A 244 -1.93 6.89 -18.57
N THR A 245 -0.74 6.94 -19.18
CA THR A 245 0.51 6.61 -18.52
C THR A 245 0.80 7.56 -17.36
N GLU A 246 0.70 8.87 -17.61
CA GLU A 246 0.97 9.88 -16.60
C GLU A 246 -0.06 9.86 -15.47
N ALA A 247 -1.36 9.69 -15.81
CA ALA A 247 -2.43 9.58 -14.82
C ALA A 247 -2.23 8.36 -13.92
N ALA A 248 -2.01 7.18 -14.49
CA ALA A 248 -1.81 5.94 -13.74
C ALA A 248 -0.55 6.00 -12.87
N GLN A 249 0.54 6.57 -13.38
CA GLN A 249 1.78 6.76 -12.61
C GLN A 249 1.56 7.66 -11.39
N ARG A 250 0.90 8.82 -11.56
CA ARG A 250 0.65 9.75 -10.45
C ARG A 250 -0.25 9.12 -9.39
N ILE A 251 -1.39 8.56 -9.80
CA ILE A 251 -2.35 7.92 -8.89
C ILE A 251 -1.67 6.78 -8.10
N PHE A 252 -0.92 5.90 -8.77
CA PHE A 252 -0.26 4.77 -8.11
C PHE A 252 0.74 5.23 -7.04
N ARG A 253 1.51 6.29 -7.35
CA ARG A 253 2.49 6.85 -6.42
C ARG A 253 1.84 7.56 -5.24
N SER A 254 0.71 8.23 -5.42
CA SER A 254 0.00 8.92 -4.34
C SER A 254 -0.70 7.96 -3.37
N PHE A 255 -1.01 6.76 -3.82
CA PHE A 255 -1.36 5.64 -2.93
C PHE A 255 -0.16 5.06 -2.16
N GLY A 256 1.07 5.45 -2.47
CA GLY A 256 2.26 4.73 -1.99
C GLY A 256 2.29 3.29 -2.50
N GLY A 257 1.85 3.09 -3.76
CA GLY A 257 1.63 1.78 -4.35
C GLY A 257 2.86 0.87 -4.26
N VAL A 258 2.63 -0.36 -3.78
CA VAL A 258 3.62 -1.45 -3.78
C VAL A 258 3.08 -2.65 -4.55
N GLY A 259 3.96 -3.54 -5.00
CA GLY A 259 3.55 -4.64 -5.87
C GLY A 259 3.06 -4.11 -7.21
N TYR A 260 1.80 -4.38 -7.57
CA TYR A 260 1.19 -3.94 -8.82
C TYR A 260 -0.31 -3.66 -8.65
N ALA A 261 -0.88 -2.90 -9.59
CA ALA A 261 -2.30 -2.60 -9.63
C ALA A 261 -2.78 -2.34 -11.06
N ARG A 262 -4.04 -2.68 -11.34
CA ARG A 262 -4.76 -2.30 -12.55
C ARG A 262 -5.62 -1.08 -12.27
N MET A 263 -5.60 -0.10 -13.16
CA MET A 263 -6.43 1.10 -13.08
C MET A 263 -7.30 1.19 -14.31
N ASP A 264 -8.59 1.44 -14.11
CA ASP A 264 -9.58 1.51 -15.16
C ASP A 264 -10.00 2.98 -15.37
N PHE A 265 -10.12 3.39 -16.63
CA PHE A 265 -10.38 4.77 -17.04
C PHE A 265 -11.43 4.83 -18.13
N ARG A 266 -12.12 5.97 -18.23
CA ARG A 266 -12.96 6.31 -19.39
C ARG A 266 -12.53 7.64 -20.00
N MET A 267 -12.72 7.76 -21.31
CA MET A 267 -12.54 9.03 -22.03
C MET A 267 -13.82 9.37 -22.77
N ASN A 268 -14.35 10.56 -22.51
CA ASN A 268 -15.53 11.04 -23.22
C ASN A 268 -15.19 11.55 -24.63
N ASP A 269 -16.21 11.88 -25.42
CA ASP A 269 -16.05 12.34 -26.81
C ASP A 269 -15.26 13.66 -26.94
N ALA A 270 -15.15 14.43 -25.86
CA ALA A 270 -14.31 15.63 -25.81
C ALA A 270 -12.84 15.33 -25.51
N GLY A 271 -12.45 14.06 -25.37
CA GLY A 271 -11.09 13.63 -25.03
C GLY A 271 -10.72 13.80 -23.57
N LYS A 272 -11.68 14.08 -22.67
CA LYS A 272 -11.42 14.22 -21.23
C LYS A 272 -11.34 12.84 -20.57
N LEU A 273 -10.22 12.58 -19.90
CA LEU A 273 -9.97 11.33 -19.18
C LEU A 273 -10.58 11.37 -17.77
N PHE A 274 -11.22 10.27 -17.38
CA PHE A 274 -11.84 10.04 -16.08
C PHE A 274 -11.31 8.73 -15.50
N PHE A 275 -10.81 8.78 -14.27
CA PHE A 275 -10.43 7.61 -13.49
C PHE A 275 -11.69 6.97 -12.86
N LEU A 276 -11.81 5.65 -12.99
CA LEU A 276 -12.93 4.88 -12.44
C LEU A 276 -12.57 4.25 -11.09
N GLU A 277 -11.55 3.39 -11.10
CA GLU A 277 -11.12 2.61 -9.93
C GLU A 277 -9.70 2.05 -10.11
N VAL A 278 -9.12 1.59 -9.00
CA VAL A 278 -7.86 0.84 -8.94
C VAL A 278 -8.10 -0.50 -8.27
N ASN A 279 -7.55 -1.57 -8.85
CA ASN A 279 -7.55 -2.92 -8.30
C ASN A 279 -6.11 -3.38 -8.05
N PHE A 280 -5.72 -3.49 -6.78
CA PHE A 280 -4.38 -3.92 -6.36
C PHE A 280 -4.20 -5.44 -6.32
N THR A 281 -5.27 -6.21 -6.38
CA THR A 281 -5.26 -7.69 -6.40
C THR A 281 -5.78 -8.22 -7.72
N CYS A 282 -5.47 -7.53 -8.83
CA CYS A 282 -5.92 -7.95 -10.15
C CYS A 282 -5.30 -9.29 -10.58
N SER A 283 -6.11 -10.13 -11.22
CA SER A 283 -5.71 -11.42 -11.77
C SER A 283 -4.66 -11.26 -12.86
N VAL A 284 -3.70 -12.18 -12.89
CA VAL A 284 -2.62 -12.25 -13.86
C VAL A 284 -2.20 -13.71 -14.08
N PHE A 285 -1.53 -13.96 -15.20
CA PHE A 285 -0.98 -15.25 -15.62
C PHE A 285 -2.00 -16.31 -16.02
N TYR A 286 -3.20 -15.90 -16.45
CA TYR A 286 -4.12 -16.84 -17.05
C TYR A 286 -3.59 -17.34 -18.40
N THR A 287 -3.92 -18.59 -18.71
CA THR A 287 -3.62 -19.23 -19.99
C THR A 287 -4.62 -18.82 -21.05
N ASP A 288 -4.31 -19.13 -22.31
CA ASP A 288 -5.17 -18.83 -23.45
C ASP A 288 -6.59 -19.38 -23.26
N GLY A 289 -7.58 -18.50 -23.43
CA GLY A 289 -9.00 -18.77 -23.20
C GLY A 289 -9.54 -18.28 -21.85
N TYR A 290 -8.69 -17.81 -20.93
CA TYR A 290 -9.11 -17.31 -19.60
C TYR A 290 -8.53 -15.93 -19.28
N GLU A 291 -7.98 -15.23 -20.26
CA GLU A 291 -7.25 -13.99 -20.04
C GLU A 291 -8.14 -12.89 -19.45
N GLY A 292 -7.66 -12.29 -18.36
CA GLY A 292 -8.21 -11.05 -17.84
C GLY A 292 -7.60 -9.82 -18.53
N SER A 293 -8.15 -8.64 -18.24
CA SER A 293 -7.63 -7.35 -18.73
C SER A 293 -6.11 -7.19 -18.52
N ALA A 294 -5.58 -7.62 -17.37
CA ALA A 294 -4.15 -7.49 -17.09
C ALA A 294 -3.29 -8.45 -17.92
N ASP A 295 -3.79 -9.63 -18.28
CA ASP A 295 -3.10 -10.55 -19.18
C ASP A 295 -2.95 -9.95 -20.59
N TYR A 296 -3.99 -9.29 -21.11
CA TYR A 296 -3.89 -8.58 -22.40
C TYR A 296 -2.87 -7.44 -22.34
N ILE A 297 -2.83 -6.68 -21.24
CA ILE A 297 -1.81 -5.64 -21.02
C ILE A 297 -0.41 -6.25 -21.05
N ILE A 298 -0.20 -7.36 -20.33
CA ILE A 298 1.11 -8.04 -20.24
C ILE A 298 1.51 -8.65 -21.58
N LYS A 299 0.58 -9.26 -22.32
CA LYS A 299 0.80 -9.83 -23.67
C LYS A 299 1.16 -8.75 -24.69
N ALA A 300 0.53 -7.58 -24.61
CA ALA A 300 0.81 -6.44 -25.48
C ALA A 300 2.10 -5.69 -25.10
N ASP A 301 2.56 -5.80 -23.85
CA ASP A 301 3.81 -5.20 -23.40
C ASP A 301 5.02 -6.03 -23.86
N GLY A 302 6.08 -5.35 -24.31
CA GLY A 302 7.25 -6.01 -24.90
C GLY A 302 8.05 -6.94 -23.97
N ILE A 303 7.76 -6.97 -22.67
CA ILE A 303 8.42 -7.87 -21.71
C ILE A 303 7.65 -9.19 -21.48
N GLY A 304 6.37 -9.26 -21.84
CA GLY A 304 5.52 -10.44 -21.69
C GLY A 304 5.36 -10.95 -20.25
N GLN A 305 4.75 -12.13 -20.10
CA GLN A 305 4.50 -12.77 -18.79
C GLN A 305 5.80 -13.09 -18.03
N THR A 306 6.84 -13.58 -18.72
CA THR A 306 8.15 -13.85 -18.11
C THR A 306 8.77 -12.58 -17.52
N GLY A 307 8.77 -11.48 -18.27
CA GLY A 307 9.31 -10.21 -17.81
C GLY A 307 8.51 -9.63 -16.65
N PHE A 308 7.18 -9.71 -16.71
CA PHE A 308 6.31 -9.26 -15.62
C PHE A 308 6.51 -10.09 -14.34
N LEU A 309 6.54 -11.42 -14.43
CA LEU A 309 6.78 -12.30 -13.29
C LEU A 309 8.12 -12.00 -12.61
N LYS A 310 9.19 -11.83 -13.41
CA LYS A 310 10.50 -11.46 -12.90
C LYS A 310 10.45 -10.09 -12.18
N HIS A 311 9.80 -9.10 -12.79
CA HIS A 311 9.66 -7.76 -12.22
C HIS A 311 8.99 -7.78 -10.84
N ILE A 312 7.84 -8.46 -10.69
CA ILE A 312 7.12 -8.49 -9.43
C ILE A 312 7.83 -9.30 -8.34
N ILE A 313 8.56 -10.38 -8.71
CA ILE A 313 9.39 -11.14 -7.76
C ILE A 313 10.55 -10.29 -7.27
N GLU A 314 11.25 -9.60 -8.18
CA GLU A 314 12.35 -8.70 -7.82
C GLU A 314 11.87 -7.57 -6.91
N GLU A 315 10.70 -6.98 -7.19
CA GLU A 315 10.07 -5.97 -6.35
C GLU A 315 9.76 -6.51 -4.95
N GLY A 316 9.08 -7.67 -4.86
CA GLY A 316 8.68 -8.26 -3.59
C GLY A 316 9.88 -8.60 -2.69
N ILE A 317 10.95 -9.16 -3.27
CA ILE A 317 12.21 -9.44 -2.57
C ILE A 317 12.88 -8.14 -2.11
N ALA A 318 12.99 -7.15 -3.01
CA ALA A 318 13.67 -5.89 -2.70
C ALA A 318 12.92 -5.08 -1.63
N ARG A 319 11.58 -5.04 -1.70
CA ARG A 319 10.70 -4.44 -0.70
C ARG A 319 10.85 -5.11 0.65
N HIS A 320 10.84 -6.44 0.69
CA HIS A 320 11.08 -7.19 1.92
C HIS A 320 12.46 -6.88 2.52
N LYS A 321 13.51 -6.84 1.70
CA LYS A 321 14.87 -6.48 2.13
C LYS A 321 14.95 -5.06 2.71
N ARG A 322 14.29 -4.08 2.09
CA ARG A 322 14.22 -2.69 2.60
C ARG A 322 13.53 -2.59 3.96
N ARG A 323 12.54 -3.45 4.24
CA ARG A 323 11.81 -3.49 5.51
C ARG A 323 12.60 -4.13 6.66
N GLN A 324 13.68 -4.86 6.38
CA GLN A 324 14.44 -5.53 7.44
C GLN A 324 15.16 -4.51 8.32
N LYS A 325 14.83 -4.51 9.61
CA LYS A 325 15.48 -3.65 10.60
C LYS A 325 16.93 -4.12 10.81
N LYS A 326 17.87 -3.17 10.79
CA LYS A 326 19.29 -3.40 11.13
C LYS A 326 19.53 -3.64 12.64
N TYR A 327 18.45 -3.63 13.42
CA TYR A 327 18.47 -3.74 14.87
C TYR A 327 17.31 -4.61 15.38
N VAL A 328 17.44 -5.06 16.62
CA VAL A 328 16.39 -5.72 17.39
C VAL A 328 16.25 -5.04 18.75
N MET A 329 15.02 -4.93 19.24
CA MET A 329 14.75 -4.44 20.59
C MET A 329 15.03 -5.56 21.60
N LYS A 330 15.79 -5.25 22.66
CA LYS A 330 16.02 -6.16 23.80
C LYS A 330 15.77 -5.41 25.09
N GLY A 331 15.18 -6.10 26.08
CA GLY A 331 14.97 -5.57 27.42
C GLY A 331 15.66 -6.43 28.47
N ASN A 332 16.09 -5.81 29.57
CA ASN A 332 16.45 -6.52 30.81
C ASN A 332 16.05 -5.71 32.05
N SER A 333 16.00 -6.38 33.21
CA SER A 333 15.52 -5.80 34.46
C SER A 333 16.41 -4.69 35.04
N ILE A 334 17.62 -4.50 34.52
CA ILE A 334 18.64 -3.57 35.03
C ILE A 334 18.72 -2.31 34.17
N ALA A 335 18.75 -2.46 32.84
CA ALA A 335 18.98 -1.38 31.88
C ALA A 335 17.72 -0.96 31.10
N GLY A 336 16.55 -1.54 31.40
CA GLY A 336 15.34 -1.31 30.63
C GLY A 336 15.43 -1.88 29.22
N PHE A 337 14.85 -1.18 28.22
CA PHE A 337 14.86 -1.59 26.81
C PHE A 337 15.84 -0.74 26.00
N GLY A 338 16.52 -1.38 25.05
CA GLY A 338 17.39 -0.74 24.06
C GLY A 338 17.33 -1.47 22.73
N ILE A 339 17.87 -0.87 21.67
CA ILE A 339 18.03 -1.52 20.37
C ILE A 339 19.48 -1.94 20.14
N TYR A 340 19.67 -3.10 19.53
CA TYR A 340 20.97 -3.74 19.35
C TYR A 340 21.16 -4.12 17.90
N ALA A 341 22.35 -3.89 17.35
CA ALA A 341 22.68 -4.22 15.97
C ALA A 341 22.49 -5.73 15.71
N THR A 342 21.84 -6.08 14.60
CA THR A 342 21.69 -7.47 14.14
C THR A 342 22.70 -7.84 13.05
N THR A 343 23.33 -6.83 12.47
CA THR A 343 24.31 -6.94 11.39
C THR A 343 25.48 -5.99 11.65
N HIS A 344 26.55 -6.13 10.87
CA HIS A 344 27.60 -5.12 10.82
C HIS A 344 27.04 -3.85 10.16
N ILE A 345 27.17 -2.72 10.85
CA ILE A 345 26.72 -1.40 10.36
C ILE A 345 27.97 -0.55 10.13
N THR A 346 28.09 0.01 8.93
CA THR A 346 29.23 0.84 8.56
C THR A 346 29.03 2.27 9.05
N GLU A 347 30.12 3.00 9.29
CA GLU A 347 30.05 4.44 9.53
C GLU A 347 29.28 5.16 8.40
N GLY A 348 28.39 6.08 8.77
CA GLY A 348 27.52 6.81 7.85
C GLY A 348 26.28 6.04 7.38
N ASP A 349 26.16 4.74 7.68
CA ASP A 349 24.96 3.98 7.34
C ASP A 349 23.73 4.55 8.05
N ILE A 350 22.63 4.70 7.30
CA ILE A 350 21.31 4.91 7.87
C ILE A 350 20.86 3.60 8.54
N ILE A 351 20.61 3.67 9.84
CA ILE A 351 20.14 2.56 10.67
C ILE A 351 18.63 2.40 10.52
N PHE A 352 17.91 3.51 10.66
CA PHE A 352 16.53 3.63 10.22
C PHE A 352 16.25 5.04 9.69
N LYS A 353 15.39 5.12 8.69
CA LYS A 353 14.89 6.39 8.16
C LYS A 353 13.85 6.95 9.14
N GLY A 354 13.95 8.22 9.49
CA GLY A 354 12.88 8.98 10.16
C GLY A 354 12.26 10.05 9.26
N GLU A 355 12.97 10.44 8.19
CA GLU A 355 12.45 11.32 7.14
C GLU A 355 11.26 10.70 6.42
N GLU A 356 10.28 11.54 6.06
CA GLU A 356 9.07 11.15 5.31
C GLU A 356 8.21 10.05 6.00
N ARG A 357 8.39 9.82 7.31
CA ARG A 357 7.62 8.83 8.08
C ARG A 357 6.56 9.46 8.98
N PRO A 358 5.47 8.72 9.26
CA PRO A 358 4.53 9.10 10.30
C PRO A 358 5.24 9.28 11.66
N GLN A 359 4.99 10.42 12.31
CA GLN A 359 5.48 10.74 13.65
C GLN A 359 4.42 11.58 14.38
N ARG A 360 4.46 11.59 15.71
CA ARG A 360 3.59 12.47 16.50
C ARG A 360 4.28 13.82 16.66
N ILE A 361 3.67 14.88 16.13
CA ILE A 361 4.14 16.26 16.33
C ILE A 361 3.24 16.93 17.36
N VAL A 362 3.84 17.63 18.32
CA VAL A 362 3.11 18.34 19.38
C VAL A 362 3.74 19.70 19.67
N THR A 363 2.91 20.66 20.07
CA THR A 363 3.40 21.93 20.60
C THR A 363 3.58 21.87 22.11
N LYS A 364 4.57 22.56 22.65
CA LYS A 364 4.84 22.62 24.09
C LYS A 364 3.61 23.09 24.87
N ARG A 365 2.94 24.15 24.40
CA ARG A 365 1.69 24.67 24.98
C ARG A 365 0.61 23.60 25.10
N TRP A 366 0.41 22.80 24.05
CA TRP A 366 -0.59 21.72 24.08
C TRP A 366 -0.26 20.69 25.16
N VAL A 367 1.01 20.28 25.28
CA VAL A 367 1.47 19.36 26.32
C VAL A 367 1.19 19.95 27.70
N ASP A 368 1.57 21.20 27.94
CA ASP A 368 1.41 21.86 29.23
C ASP A 368 -0.07 21.99 29.65
N GLU A 369 -0.95 22.30 28.70
CA GLU A 369 -2.39 22.53 28.95
C GLU A 369 -3.22 21.23 29.01
N ASN A 370 -2.87 20.19 28.23
CA ASN A 370 -3.78 19.07 27.95
C ASN A 370 -3.26 17.69 28.37
N TRP A 371 -1.95 17.52 28.60
CA TRP A 371 -1.40 16.20 28.93
C TRP A 371 -1.45 15.91 30.43
N LEU A 372 -1.68 14.64 30.76
CA LEU A 372 -1.62 14.13 32.12
C LEU A 372 -0.18 14.19 32.68
N PRO A 373 0.01 14.20 34.00
CA PRO A 373 1.35 14.24 34.61
C PRO A 373 2.31 13.16 34.09
N GLU A 374 1.83 11.94 33.89
CA GLU A 374 2.58 10.80 33.35
C GLU A 374 2.98 10.99 31.88
N GLU A 375 2.12 11.59 31.06
CA GLU A 375 2.41 11.90 29.66
C GLU A 375 3.45 13.02 29.56
N LYS A 376 3.40 14.00 30.47
CA LYS A 376 4.42 15.06 30.59
C LYS A 376 5.78 14.49 30.98
N LEU A 377 5.84 13.41 31.76
CA LEU A 377 7.10 12.70 32.03
C LEU A 377 7.62 12.00 30.77
N LEU A 378 6.76 11.32 30.01
CA LEU A 378 7.15 10.74 28.72
C LEU A 378 7.67 11.80 27.75
N PHE A 379 7.03 12.97 27.69
CA PHE A 379 7.49 14.11 26.91
C PHE A 379 8.92 14.51 27.29
N LYS A 380 9.20 14.69 28.59
CA LYS A 380 10.54 15.07 29.07
C LYS A 380 11.62 14.03 28.78
N HIS A 381 11.25 12.75 28.68
CA HIS A 381 12.20 11.67 28.39
C HIS A 381 12.47 11.47 26.90
N TYR A 382 11.45 11.60 26.04
CA TYR A 382 11.51 11.09 24.67
C TYR A 382 11.21 12.12 23.58
N ALA A 383 10.72 13.31 23.93
CA ALA A 383 10.37 14.31 22.92
C ALA A 383 11.62 14.97 22.33
N VAL A 384 11.80 14.83 21.03
CA VAL A 384 12.91 15.46 20.30
C VAL A 384 12.45 16.85 19.82
N PRO A 385 13.19 17.92 20.12
CA PRO A 385 12.80 19.27 19.73
C PRO A 385 13.01 19.50 18.22
N LEU A 386 11.91 19.73 17.48
CA LEU A 386 12.01 20.20 16.09
C LEU A 386 12.37 21.68 16.05
N SER A 387 11.82 22.47 16.98
CA SER A 387 12.10 23.88 17.24
C SER A 387 11.97 24.16 18.74
N THR A 388 11.97 25.43 19.16
CA THR A 388 11.74 25.82 20.55
C THR A 388 10.38 25.33 21.09
N GLU A 389 9.33 25.45 20.26
CA GLU A 389 7.94 25.22 20.68
C GLU A 389 7.30 23.95 20.10
N VAL A 390 7.96 23.31 19.13
CA VAL A 390 7.43 22.15 18.41
C VAL A 390 8.35 20.97 18.59
N TYR A 391 7.77 19.84 18.99
CA TYR A 391 8.48 18.61 19.34
C TYR A 391 7.91 17.45 18.56
N VAL A 392 8.74 16.43 18.39
CA VAL A 392 8.35 15.17 17.77
C VAL A 392 8.53 14.02 18.76
N LEU A 393 7.57 13.10 18.75
CA LEU A 393 7.55 11.88 19.53
C LEU A 393 7.31 10.70 18.61
N TRP A 394 7.53 9.51 19.16
CA TRP A 394 7.34 8.25 18.46
C TRP A 394 5.90 8.08 18.01
N ASP A 395 5.69 7.26 16.98
CA ASP A 395 4.35 6.96 16.45
C ASP A 395 3.40 6.40 17.52
N ASN A 396 2.08 6.47 17.31
CA ASN A 396 1.12 5.81 18.19
C ASN A 396 1.23 4.28 18.14
N ASN A 397 1.82 3.70 17.09
CA ASN A 397 2.08 2.29 16.92
C ASN A 397 3.40 1.87 17.62
N PRO A 398 3.36 1.11 18.73
CA PRO A 398 4.55 0.70 19.47
C PRO A 398 5.47 -0.24 18.70
N SER A 399 5.00 -0.90 17.63
CA SER A 399 5.86 -1.77 16.80
C SER A 399 6.90 -0.99 15.98
N GLU A 400 6.71 0.33 15.82
CA GLU A 400 7.65 1.23 15.15
C GLU A 400 8.64 1.90 16.11
N TRP A 401 8.51 1.65 17.42
CA TRP A 401 9.34 2.24 18.44
C TRP A 401 10.79 1.71 18.42
N ALA A 402 11.73 2.59 18.74
CA ALA A 402 13.16 2.31 18.74
C ALA A 402 13.84 2.91 19.99
N PRO A 403 13.68 2.31 21.18
CA PRO A 403 14.32 2.79 22.41
C PRO A 403 15.83 2.71 22.27
N GLN A 404 16.48 3.85 22.47
CA GLN A 404 17.93 3.97 22.40
C GLN A 404 18.40 4.57 23.70
N ASN A 405 19.30 3.87 24.39
CA ASN A 405 19.83 4.35 25.66
C ASN A 405 20.90 5.43 25.45
N HIS A 406 21.08 6.24 26.49
CA HIS A 406 22.13 7.25 26.52
C HIS A 406 23.53 6.63 26.62
N SER A 407 24.49 7.18 25.88
CA SER A 407 25.92 7.01 26.14
C SER A 407 26.65 8.34 25.97
N CYS A 408 27.62 8.62 26.87
CA CYS A 408 28.54 9.76 26.71
C CYS A 408 29.53 9.54 25.56
N ARG A 409 29.66 8.30 25.07
CA ARG A 409 30.40 7.96 23.84
C ARG A 409 29.45 7.18 22.91
N PRO A 410 28.48 7.87 22.28
CA PRO A 410 27.49 7.21 21.46
C PRO A 410 28.11 6.61 20.21
N ASN A 411 27.45 5.64 19.61
CA ASN A 411 27.80 5.09 18.30
C ASN A 411 26.79 5.48 17.21
N THR A 412 25.72 6.19 17.57
CA THR A 412 24.71 6.69 16.63
C THR A 412 24.37 8.14 16.91
N ALA A 413 23.86 8.84 15.90
CA ALA A 413 23.32 10.18 16.02
C ALA A 413 22.20 10.40 15.01
N TYR A 414 21.39 11.43 15.22
CA TYR A 414 20.43 11.88 14.22
C TYR A 414 21.08 12.87 13.25
N ASN A 415 20.91 12.62 11.95
CA ASN A 415 21.19 13.56 10.86
C ASN A 415 19.87 13.86 10.15
N GLY A 416 19.39 15.10 10.25
CA GLY A 416 17.97 15.39 10.11
C GLY A 416 17.16 14.54 11.08
N LEU A 417 16.18 13.79 10.55
CA LEU A 417 15.38 12.82 11.29
C LEU A 417 15.87 11.37 11.11
N ASN A 418 16.94 11.14 10.33
CA ASN A 418 17.49 9.79 10.14
C ASN A 418 18.48 9.43 11.24
N LEU A 419 18.39 8.21 11.76
CA LEU A 419 19.41 7.69 12.65
C LEU A 419 20.57 7.13 11.83
N VAL A 420 21.77 7.66 12.04
CA VAL A 420 22.99 7.26 11.35
C VAL A 420 24.04 6.69 12.31
N ALA A 421 24.86 5.78 11.82
CA ALA A 421 26.01 5.28 12.56
C ALA A 421 27.16 6.30 12.52
N LEU A 422 27.72 6.62 13.69
CA LEU A 422 28.87 7.50 13.80
C LEU A 422 30.18 6.78 13.47
N HIS A 423 30.27 5.50 13.82
CA HIS A 423 31.43 4.63 13.64
C HIS A 423 30.95 3.22 13.28
N PRO A 424 31.83 2.29 12.86
CA PRO A 424 31.42 0.90 12.63
C PRO A 424 30.84 0.24 13.90
N ILE A 425 29.71 -0.48 13.75
CA ILE A 425 29.00 -1.15 14.84
C ILE A 425 28.87 -2.64 14.53
N LEU A 426 29.33 -3.48 15.45
CA LEU A 426 29.30 -4.94 15.33
C LEU A 426 27.95 -5.51 15.78
N PRO A 427 27.52 -6.67 15.24
CA PRO A 427 26.34 -7.38 15.71
C PRO A 427 26.38 -7.59 17.23
N GLY A 428 25.24 -7.35 17.89
CA GLY A 428 25.07 -7.48 19.34
C GLY A 428 25.48 -6.25 20.15
N GLN A 429 26.14 -5.25 19.57
CA GLN A 429 26.37 -3.98 20.24
C GLN A 429 25.08 -3.16 20.34
N GLU A 430 24.91 -2.48 21.47
CA GLU A 430 23.78 -1.57 21.67
C GLU A 430 23.97 -0.30 20.84
N LEU A 431 22.89 0.20 20.24
CA LEU A 431 22.86 1.48 19.56
C LEU A 431 22.48 2.56 20.55
N THR A 432 23.40 3.48 20.81
CA THR A 432 23.28 4.50 21.85
C THR A 432 23.36 5.90 21.26
N LEU A 433 22.68 6.83 21.92
CA LEU A 433 22.62 8.24 21.56
C LEU A 433 23.23 9.11 22.65
N ASP A 434 23.73 10.27 22.26
CA ASP A 434 24.01 11.33 23.22
C ASP A 434 22.76 12.22 23.38
N TYR A 435 22.07 12.06 24.50
CA TYR A 435 20.89 12.86 24.82
C TYR A 435 21.20 14.35 25.03
N ALA A 436 22.41 14.70 25.48
CA ALA A 436 22.78 16.11 25.65
C ALA A 436 22.88 16.81 24.29
N GLU A 437 23.33 16.10 23.26
CA GLU A 437 23.42 16.57 21.88
C GLU A 437 22.08 16.47 21.13
N LEU A 438 21.18 15.58 21.57
CA LEU A 438 19.87 15.37 20.91
C LEU A 438 18.77 16.29 21.45
N LEU A 439 18.70 16.46 22.76
CA LEU A 439 17.60 17.11 23.45
C LEU A 439 17.95 18.55 23.85
N ASN A 440 16.95 19.31 24.27
CA ASN A 440 17.10 20.68 24.76
C ASN A 440 16.76 20.81 26.25
N GLU A 441 16.72 22.04 26.77
CA GLU A 441 16.45 22.34 28.17
C GLU A 441 15.07 21.86 28.70
N SER A 442 14.17 21.42 27.81
CA SER A 442 12.89 20.82 28.22
C SER A 442 13.04 19.37 28.69
N ALA A 443 14.15 18.71 28.40
CA ALA A 443 14.40 17.33 28.80
C ALA A 443 14.75 17.20 30.29
N GLU A 444 14.37 16.08 30.88
CA GLU A 444 14.70 15.77 32.27
C GLU A 444 16.19 15.50 32.44
N THR A 445 16.77 16.05 33.52
CA THR A 445 18.16 15.81 33.89
C THR A 445 18.26 14.50 34.69
N PHE A 446 19.29 13.69 34.44
CA PHE A 446 19.47 12.42 35.14
C PHE A 446 20.94 12.06 35.40
N ASP A 447 21.16 11.18 36.38
CA ASP A 447 22.47 10.63 36.70
C ASP A 447 22.88 9.55 35.69
N CYS A 448 23.98 9.80 34.99
CA CYS A 448 24.50 8.93 33.95
C CYS A 448 25.23 7.71 34.52
N GLN A 449 24.80 6.53 34.07
CA GLN A 449 25.44 5.26 34.41
C GLN A 449 25.95 4.51 33.17
N CYS A 450 26.25 5.22 32.07
CA CYS A 450 26.65 4.61 30.79
C CYS A 450 27.97 3.83 30.82
N GLY A 451 28.77 3.97 31.89
CA GLY A 451 30.00 3.19 32.09
C GLY A 451 31.18 3.60 31.23
N THR A 452 31.08 4.65 30.40
CA THR A 452 32.22 5.12 29.61
C THR A 452 33.28 5.80 30.49
N PRO A 453 34.58 5.74 30.11
CA PRO A 453 35.66 6.38 30.89
C PRO A 453 35.50 7.88 31.07
N ASP A 454 34.86 8.53 30.10
CA ASP A 454 34.58 9.97 29.97
C ASP A 454 33.14 10.34 30.35
N CYS A 455 32.46 9.50 31.13
CA CYS A 455 31.08 9.73 31.54
C CYS A 455 30.91 11.07 32.28
N ARG A 456 30.00 11.93 31.76
CA ARG A 456 29.68 13.27 32.29
C ARG A 456 28.99 13.27 33.66
N LYS A 457 28.60 12.09 34.16
CA LYS A 457 27.88 11.85 35.44
C LYS A 457 26.48 12.43 35.52
N ILE A 458 26.24 13.63 35.00
CA ILE A 458 24.92 14.26 34.92
C ILE A 458 24.67 14.63 33.46
N ILE A 459 23.51 14.25 32.92
CA ILE A 459 23.11 14.57 31.56
C ILE A 459 21.94 15.54 31.59
N SER A 460 22.07 16.62 30.84
CA SER A 460 21.01 17.60 30.56
C SER A 460 21.04 17.95 29.08
N GLY A 461 19.87 18.34 28.53
CA GLY A 461 19.79 18.79 27.14
C GLY A 461 20.47 20.14 26.91
N ALA A 462 21.01 20.35 25.71
CA ALA A 462 21.70 21.58 25.36
C ALA A 462 20.73 22.74 25.11
N LYS A 463 21.03 23.92 25.68
CA LYS A 463 20.18 25.10 25.57
C LYS A 463 19.98 25.53 24.11
N GLY A 464 18.72 25.67 23.69
CA GLY A 464 18.35 26.10 22.35
C GLY A 464 18.48 25.04 21.26
N ASN A 465 18.92 23.82 21.61
CA ASN A 465 19.11 22.72 20.68
C ASN A 465 17.79 22.33 20.00
N SER A 466 17.83 22.11 18.69
CA SER A 466 16.67 21.63 17.92
C SER A 466 17.12 21.11 16.55
N VAL A 467 16.26 20.31 15.91
CA VAL A 467 16.46 19.90 14.51
C VAL A 467 16.59 21.13 13.61
N THR A 468 15.75 22.16 13.79
CA THR A 468 15.83 23.41 13.02
C THR A 468 17.21 24.07 13.12
N GLN A 469 17.76 24.18 14.33
CA GLN A 469 19.07 24.80 14.53
C GLN A 469 20.19 23.99 13.84
N LYS A 470 20.15 22.65 13.93
CA LYS A 470 21.12 21.77 13.28
C LYS A 470 21.07 21.89 11.76
N GLU A 471 19.87 21.91 11.19
CA GLU A 471 19.70 22.07 9.74
C GLU A 471 20.16 23.44 9.23
N GLN A 472 20.02 24.50 10.03
CA GLN A 472 20.57 25.82 9.66
C GLN A 472 22.09 25.81 9.60
N ILE A 473 22.75 25.11 10.52
CA ILE A 473 24.22 24.97 10.56
C ILE A 473 24.72 24.13 9.37
N ASN A 474 23.97 23.10 8.98
CA ASN A 474 24.36 22.16 7.92
C ASN A 474 24.05 22.63 6.49
N ARG A 475 23.36 23.76 6.30
CA ARG A 475 23.07 24.28 4.96
C ARG A 475 24.37 24.76 4.27
N PRO A 476 24.70 24.28 3.06
CA PRO A 476 25.76 24.90 2.28
C PRO A 476 25.37 26.35 1.96
N HIS A 477 26.31 27.27 2.17
CA HIS A 477 26.15 28.71 1.92
C HIS A 477 25.95 29.04 0.44
#